data_AF-A0A8S9LM09-F1
#
_entry.id   AF-A0A8S9LM09-F1
#
_cell.length_a   1.000
_cell.length_b   1.000
_cell.length_c   1.000
_cell.angle_alpha   90.00
_cell.angle_beta   90.00
_cell.angle_gamma   90.00
#
_symmetry.space_group_name_H-M   'P 1'
#
loop_
_entity.id
_entity.type
_entity.pdbx_description
1 polymer ?
#
loop_
_entity_poly.entity_id
_entity_poly.type
_entity_poly.pdbx_seq_one_letter_code
_entity_poly.pdbx_strand_id
1 'polypeptide(L)'
;MFKMFLILIENIWSLLCSVFISVFALFGLDIEPDETRNHLFFACPYSYTLWLQVIGTLLRPPPSPDWNEIVARIMARSVGSLQSILLRLAFQVSIYYLWKERNERRHGQPAKHVAQLARFIEKTIRQRIMSTKYYEKQKLKGLMQCWFSARQP
;
A
#
# COMPACT_ATOMS: atom_id res chain seq x y z
N MET A 1 9.87 23.95 1.04
CA MET A 1 9.46 23.10 -0.10
C MET A 1 8.96 21.70 0.28
N PHE A 2 9.52 21.00 1.30
CA PHE A 2 9.05 19.65 1.71
C PHE A 2 7.93 19.60 2.77
N LYS A 3 7.65 20.71 3.47
CA LYS A 3 6.50 20.82 4.39
C LYS A 3 5.15 20.75 3.65
N MET A 4 5.12 21.25 2.41
CA MET A 4 3.92 21.25 1.57
C MET A 4 3.62 19.84 1.01
N PHE A 5 4.65 19.03 0.71
CA PHE A 5 4.48 17.69 0.14
C PHE A 5 4.02 16.64 1.17
N LEU A 6 4.38 16.81 2.45
CA LEU A 6 3.91 15.93 3.53
C LEU A 6 2.52 16.33 4.06
N ILE A 7 2.20 17.63 4.11
CA ILE A 7 0.86 18.09 4.47
C ILE A 7 -0.13 17.86 3.32
N LEU A 8 0.31 17.93 2.06
CA LEU A 8 -0.48 17.44 0.93
C LEU A 8 -0.70 15.93 1.04
N ILE A 9 0.30 15.10 1.33
CA ILE A 9 0.07 13.65 1.37
C ILE A 9 -0.82 13.23 2.55
N GLU A 10 -0.79 13.91 3.70
CA GLU A 10 -1.68 13.57 4.82
C GLU A 10 -3.10 14.15 4.69
N ASN A 11 -3.26 15.42 4.24
CA ASN A 11 -4.60 15.99 4.02
C ASN A 11 -5.24 15.52 2.71
N ILE A 12 -4.44 15.15 1.71
CA ILE A 12 -4.95 14.52 0.51
C ILE A 12 -5.18 13.02 0.79
N TRP A 13 -4.72 12.35 1.86
CA TRP A 13 -5.02 10.91 2.05
C TRP A 13 -6.48 10.63 2.46
N SER A 14 -7.10 11.48 3.30
CA SER A 14 -8.54 11.38 3.61
C SER A 14 -9.40 11.78 2.40
N LEU A 15 -8.97 12.81 1.66
CA LEU A 15 -9.57 13.22 0.40
C LEU A 15 -9.30 12.21 -0.72
N LEU A 16 -8.18 11.48 -0.74
CA LEU A 16 -7.82 10.47 -1.74
C LEU A 16 -8.52 9.15 -1.48
N CYS A 17 -8.90 8.79 -0.26
CA CYS A 17 -9.79 7.63 -0.10
C CYS A 17 -11.14 7.88 -0.78
N SER A 18 -11.61 9.13 -0.82
CA SER A 18 -12.84 9.51 -1.54
C SER A 18 -12.56 9.79 -3.02
N VAL A 19 -11.48 10.49 -3.35
CA VAL A 19 -11.10 10.90 -4.71
C VAL A 19 -10.48 9.74 -5.50
N PHE A 20 -9.83 8.73 -4.92
CA PHE A 20 -9.43 7.52 -5.66
C PHE A 20 -10.65 6.77 -6.18
N ILE A 21 -11.72 6.69 -5.38
CA ILE A 21 -12.99 6.06 -5.78
C ILE A 21 -13.69 6.94 -6.84
N SER A 22 -13.69 8.26 -6.67
CA SER A 22 -14.27 9.19 -7.66
C SER A 22 -13.46 9.31 -8.96
N VAL A 23 -12.14 9.19 -8.90
CA VAL A 23 -11.23 9.13 -10.07
C VAL A 23 -11.41 7.78 -10.80
N PHE A 24 -11.67 6.69 -10.07
CA PHE A 24 -12.13 5.42 -10.64
C PHE A 24 -13.42 5.58 -11.46
N ALA A 25 -14.36 6.39 -10.98
CA ALA A 25 -15.63 6.67 -11.68
C ALA A 25 -15.49 7.72 -12.81
N LEU A 26 -14.62 8.72 -12.65
CA LEU A 26 -14.45 9.83 -13.60
C LEU A 26 -13.61 9.48 -14.84
N PHE A 27 -12.73 8.47 -14.77
CA PHE A 27 -11.90 8.04 -15.90
C PHE A 27 -12.54 6.94 -16.78
N GLY A 28 -13.81 6.58 -16.57
CA GLY A 28 -14.53 5.63 -17.44
C GLY A 28 -13.90 4.24 -17.51
N LEU A 29 -13.18 3.83 -16.47
CA LEU A 29 -12.63 2.48 -16.36
C LEU A 29 -13.65 1.62 -15.63
N ASP A 30 -14.71 1.21 -16.33
CA ASP A 30 -15.84 0.39 -15.84
C ASP A 30 -15.42 -0.52 -14.68
N ILE A 31 -15.96 -0.25 -13.50
CA ILE A 31 -16.13 -1.30 -12.51
C ILE A 31 -17.18 -2.21 -13.13
N GLU A 32 -16.80 -3.43 -13.53
CA GLU A 32 -17.82 -4.42 -13.88
C GLU A 32 -18.81 -4.49 -12.70
N PRO A 33 -20.12 -4.58 -12.96
CA PRO A 33 -21.13 -4.47 -11.90
C PRO A 33 -20.97 -5.49 -10.76
N ASP A 34 -20.21 -6.57 -10.97
CA ASP A 34 -19.87 -7.59 -9.97
C ASP A 34 -18.49 -7.43 -9.28
N GLU A 35 -17.65 -6.48 -9.71
CA GLU A 35 -16.33 -6.26 -9.10
C GLU A 35 -16.43 -5.36 -7.85
N THR A 36 -16.66 -6.00 -6.69
CA THR A 36 -16.58 -5.30 -5.41
C THR A 36 -15.14 -4.83 -5.11
N ARG A 37 -14.99 -3.71 -4.39
CA ARG A 37 -13.70 -3.21 -3.85
C ARG A 37 -12.88 -4.32 -3.17
N ASN A 38 -13.55 -5.27 -2.51
CA ASN A 38 -12.90 -6.40 -1.87
C ASN A 38 -12.22 -7.31 -2.89
N HIS A 39 -12.90 -7.64 -3.99
CA HIS A 39 -12.35 -8.44 -5.10
C HIS A 39 -11.17 -7.76 -5.79
N LEU A 40 -11.25 -6.45 -6.00
CA LEU A 40 -10.22 -5.64 -6.66
C LEU A 40 -8.87 -5.64 -5.94
N PHE A 41 -8.86 -5.70 -4.60
CA PHE A 41 -7.65 -5.48 -3.83
C PHE A 41 -7.20 -6.67 -2.98
N PHE A 42 -8.06 -7.39 -2.27
CA PHE A 42 -7.59 -8.41 -1.32
C PHE A 42 -8.36 -9.73 -1.31
N ALA A 43 -9.51 -9.85 -2.00
CA ALA A 43 -10.23 -11.11 -2.10
C ALA A 43 -9.79 -11.97 -3.32
N CYS A 44 -9.05 -11.41 -4.28
CA CYS A 44 -8.42 -12.18 -5.33
C CYS A 44 -7.14 -12.88 -4.81
N PRO A 45 -6.92 -14.19 -5.10
CA PRO A 45 -5.70 -14.89 -4.68
C PRO A 45 -4.41 -14.20 -5.13
N TYR A 46 -4.38 -13.62 -6.34
CA TYR A 46 -3.24 -12.88 -6.84
C TYR A 46 -2.88 -11.67 -5.96
N SER A 47 -3.89 -10.88 -5.59
CA SER A 47 -3.67 -9.64 -4.85
C SER A 47 -3.46 -9.89 -3.36
N TYR A 48 -4.11 -10.91 -2.80
CA TYR A 48 -3.89 -11.36 -1.44
C TYR A 48 -2.50 -11.96 -1.23
N THR A 49 -2.02 -12.82 -2.15
CA THR A 49 -0.65 -13.37 -2.08
C THR A 49 0.40 -12.28 -2.18
N LEU A 50 0.19 -11.29 -3.07
CA LEU A 50 1.04 -10.11 -3.16
C LEU A 50 1.05 -9.34 -1.83
N TRP A 51 -0.12 -9.10 -1.24
CA TRP A 51 -0.26 -8.41 0.03
C TRP A 51 0.53 -9.12 1.12
N LEU A 52 0.31 -10.42 1.33
CA LEU A 52 1.04 -11.20 2.34
C LEU A 52 2.57 -11.14 2.16
N GLN A 53 3.05 -11.23 0.91
CA GLN A 53 4.49 -11.07 0.61
C GLN A 53 5.01 -9.67 0.99
N VAL A 54 4.23 -8.62 0.72
CA VAL A 54 4.64 -7.24 0.99
C VAL A 54 4.57 -6.91 2.49
N ILE A 55 3.57 -7.38 3.22
CA ILE A 55 3.44 -7.04 4.65
C ILE A 55 4.44 -7.83 5.50
N GLY A 56 4.79 -9.05 5.08
CA GLY A 56 5.66 -9.94 5.85
C GLY A 56 5.16 -10.08 7.28
N THR A 57 6.01 -9.79 8.26
CA THR A 57 5.68 -9.90 9.69
C THR A 57 5.15 -8.59 10.29
N LEU A 58 5.00 -7.52 9.48
CA LEU A 58 4.51 -6.22 9.96
C LEU A 58 3.12 -6.33 10.58
N LEU A 59 2.28 -7.24 10.10
CA LEU A 59 0.92 -7.44 10.58
C LEU A 59 0.71 -8.93 10.89
N ARG A 60 0.91 -9.30 12.16
CA ARG A 60 0.64 -10.65 12.68
C ARG A 60 -0.56 -10.62 13.64
N PRO A 61 -1.43 -11.65 13.62
CA PRO A 61 -1.50 -12.73 12.62
C PRO A 61 -1.86 -12.19 11.22
N PRO A 62 -1.63 -12.94 10.13
CA PRO A 62 -2.05 -12.55 8.79
C PRO A 62 -3.53 -12.14 8.79
N PRO A 63 -3.89 -10.97 8.23
CA PRO A 63 -5.28 -10.53 8.18
C PRO A 63 -6.10 -11.44 7.28
N SER A 64 -7.40 -11.53 7.52
CA SER A 64 -8.30 -12.11 6.51
C SER A 64 -8.25 -11.28 5.21
N PRO A 65 -8.66 -11.84 4.07
CA PRO A 65 -8.78 -11.09 2.82
C PRO A 65 -9.89 -10.03 2.82
N ASP A 66 -10.54 -9.75 3.96
CA ASP A 66 -11.54 -8.70 4.08
C ASP A 66 -10.90 -7.30 4.14
N TRP A 67 -11.32 -6.43 3.23
CA TRP A 67 -10.83 -5.06 3.15
C TRP A 67 -11.07 -4.28 4.44
N ASN A 68 -12.28 -4.40 5.02
CA ASN A 68 -12.65 -3.59 6.18
C ASN A 68 -11.85 -4.02 7.40
N GLU A 69 -11.61 -5.32 7.58
CA GLU A 69 -10.72 -5.85 8.61
C GLU A 69 -9.28 -5.33 8.42
N ILE A 70 -8.72 -5.44 7.21
CA ILE A 70 -7.37 -4.95 6.92
C ILE A 70 -7.25 -3.47 7.27
N VAL A 71 -8.18 -2.64 6.80
CA VAL A 71 -8.17 -1.20 7.08
C VAL A 71 -8.35 -0.93 8.57
N ALA A 72 -9.29 -1.59 9.24
CA ALA A 72 -9.49 -1.44 10.68
C ALA A 72 -8.22 -1.77 11.47
N ARG A 73 -7.52 -2.85 11.11
CA ARG A 73 -6.26 -3.24 11.76
C ARG A 73 -5.12 -2.26 11.51
N ILE A 74 -5.04 -1.68 10.31
CA ILE A 74 -4.07 -0.63 10.00
C ILE A 74 -4.37 0.64 10.82
N MET A 75 -5.65 0.99 10.94
CA MET A 75 -6.10 2.19 11.65
C MET A 75 -6.01 2.07 13.17
N ALA A 76 -6.26 0.88 13.72
CA ALA A 76 -6.19 0.62 15.17
C ALA A 76 -4.77 0.77 15.75
N ARG A 77 -3.73 0.73 14.90
CA ARG A 77 -2.35 0.91 15.36
C ARG A 77 -2.04 2.36 15.68
N SER A 78 -1.38 2.58 16.82
CA SER A 78 -0.97 3.90 17.30
C SER A 78 -0.24 4.70 16.21
N VAL A 79 -0.76 5.90 15.96
CA VAL A 79 -0.17 6.85 15.01
C VAL A 79 1.18 7.29 15.55
N GLY A 80 2.25 7.06 14.78
CA GLY A 80 3.60 7.48 15.14
C GLY A 80 4.57 6.37 15.56
N SER A 81 4.12 5.12 15.71
CA SER A 81 5.06 3.98 15.80
C SER A 81 5.68 3.68 14.44
N LEU A 82 6.96 3.28 14.40
CA LEU A 82 7.67 2.93 13.16
C LEU A 82 6.93 1.85 12.37
N GLN A 83 6.38 0.84 13.06
CA GLN A 83 5.57 -0.21 12.44
C GLN A 83 4.27 0.32 11.84
N SER A 84 3.56 1.25 12.51
CA SER A 84 2.33 1.85 11.97
C SER A 84 2.63 2.66 10.71
N ILE A 85 3.71 3.45 10.72
CA ILE A 85 4.17 4.22 9.56
C ILE A 85 4.53 3.31 8.39
N LEU A 86 5.32 2.26 8.64
CA LEU A 86 5.69 1.28 7.62
C LEU A 86 4.49 0.52 7.07
N LEU A 87 3.58 0.08 7.94
CA LEU A 87 2.40 -0.67 7.52
C LEU A 87 1.49 0.19 6.63
N ARG A 88 1.27 1.46 7.02
CA ARG A 88 0.53 2.41 6.20
C ARG A 88 1.24 2.61 4.87
N LEU A 89 2.52 2.93 4.85
CA LEU A 89 3.29 3.08 3.61
C LEU A 89 3.21 1.84 2.71
N ALA A 90 3.37 0.64 3.27
CA ALA A 90 3.28 -0.61 2.53
C ALA A 90 1.90 -0.84 1.93
N PHE A 91 0.83 -0.54 2.70
CA PHE A 91 -0.54 -0.55 2.21
C PHE A 91 -0.74 0.41 1.04
N GLN A 92 -0.32 1.67 1.19
CA GLN A 92 -0.44 2.69 0.14
C GLN A 92 0.23 2.27 -1.17
N VAL A 93 1.47 1.80 -1.09
CA VAL A 93 2.24 1.37 -2.26
C VAL A 93 1.61 0.13 -2.91
N SER A 94 1.11 -0.82 -2.10
CA SER A 94 0.47 -2.03 -2.61
C SER A 94 -0.80 -1.72 -3.42
N ILE A 95 -1.67 -0.85 -2.88
CA ILE A 95 -2.89 -0.42 -3.58
C ILE A 95 -2.56 0.25 -4.92
N TYR A 96 -1.58 1.16 -4.92
CA TYR A 96 -1.15 1.84 -6.14
C TYR A 96 -0.66 0.85 -7.22
N TYR A 97 0.19 -0.10 -6.86
CA TYR A 97 0.74 -1.06 -7.83
C TYR A 97 -0.29 -2.10 -8.29
N LEU A 98 -1.22 -2.51 -7.43
CA LEU A 98 -2.34 -3.37 -7.84
C LEU A 98 -3.25 -2.67 -8.85
N TRP A 99 -3.58 -1.40 -8.59
CA TRP A 99 -4.35 -0.58 -9.52
C TRP A 99 -3.61 -0.41 -10.85
N LYS A 100 -2.33 -0.02 -10.80
CA LYS A 100 -1.51 0.18 -11.99
C LYS A 100 -1.43 -1.10 -12.83
N GLU A 101 -1.18 -2.24 -12.19
CA GLU A 101 -1.13 -3.54 -12.84
C GLU A 101 -2.44 -3.88 -13.56
N ARG A 102 -3.59 -3.65 -12.90
CA ARG A 102 -4.91 -3.89 -13.51
C ARG A 102 -5.17 -2.98 -14.70
N ASN A 103 -4.82 -1.70 -14.60
CA ASN A 103 -4.97 -0.76 -15.71
C ASN A 103 -4.09 -1.15 -16.89
N GLU A 104 -2.84 -1.52 -16.64
CA GLU A 104 -1.94 -1.99 -17.70
C GLU A 104 -2.52 -3.23 -18.40
N ARG A 105 -3.11 -4.19 -17.66
CA ARG A 105 -3.82 -5.34 -18.25
C ARG A 105 -5.03 -4.93 -19.10
N ARG A 106 -5.84 -3.97 -18.63
CA ARG A 106 -6.97 -3.42 -19.41
C ARG A 106 -6.51 -2.77 -20.71
N HIS A 107 -5.30 -2.19 -20.73
CA HIS A 107 -4.68 -1.64 -21.94
C HIS A 107 -3.84 -2.67 -22.73
N GLY A 108 -4.11 -3.96 -22.55
CA GLY A 108 -3.52 -5.04 -23.36
C GLY A 108 -2.11 -5.45 -22.96
N GLN A 109 -1.58 -4.98 -21.82
CA GLN A 109 -0.30 -5.46 -21.31
C GLN A 109 -0.45 -6.85 -20.65
N PRO A 110 0.58 -7.72 -20.77
CA PRO A 110 0.54 -9.02 -20.11
C PRO A 110 0.55 -8.87 -18.59
N ALA A 111 -0.06 -9.83 -17.90
CA ALA A 111 -0.05 -9.92 -16.45
C ALA A 111 1.38 -10.12 -15.94
N LYS A 112 1.83 -9.25 -15.02
CA LYS A 112 3.07 -9.44 -14.29
C LYS A 112 2.91 -10.55 -13.26
N HIS A 113 4.01 -11.24 -13.01
CA HIS A 113 4.06 -12.23 -11.94
C HIS A 113 4.03 -11.54 -10.56
N VAL A 114 3.37 -12.16 -9.58
CA VAL A 114 3.27 -11.64 -8.20
C VAL A 114 4.64 -11.25 -7.64
N ALA A 115 5.64 -12.14 -7.80
CA ALA A 115 7.01 -11.90 -7.33
C ALA A 115 7.71 -10.70 -8.02
N GLN A 116 7.33 -10.36 -9.25
CA GLN A 116 7.88 -9.19 -9.93
C GLN A 116 7.26 -7.91 -9.37
N LEU A 117 5.93 -7.92 -9.16
CA LEU A 117 5.21 -6.79 -8.59
C LEU A 117 5.62 -6.53 -7.13
N ALA A 118 5.83 -7.59 -6.35
CA ALA A 118 6.36 -7.50 -4.98
C ALA A 118 7.72 -6.79 -4.96
N ARG A 119 8.64 -7.17 -5.86
CA ARG A 119 9.97 -6.53 -5.98
C ARG A 119 9.87 -5.03 -6.32
N PHE A 120 8.93 -4.64 -7.17
CA PHE A 120 8.68 -3.22 -7.46
C PHE A 120 8.16 -2.47 -6.23
N ILE A 121 7.19 -3.05 -5.51
CA ILE A 121 6.64 -2.47 -4.29
C ILE A 121 7.74 -2.30 -3.22
N GLU A 122 8.54 -3.32 -2.98
CA GLU A 122 9.63 -3.26 -1.99
C GLU A 122 10.72 -2.25 -2.36
N LYS A 123 11.06 -2.13 -3.65
CA LYS A 123 11.98 -1.11 -4.13
C LYS A 123 11.42 0.28 -3.87
N THR A 124 10.14 0.50 -4.20
CA THR A 124 9.47 1.79 -4.01
C THR A 124 9.36 2.16 -2.53
N ILE A 125 9.05 1.21 -1.65
CA ILE A 125 8.99 1.46 -0.21
C ILE A 125 10.37 1.86 0.33
N ARG A 126 11.44 1.15 -0.04
CA ARG A 126 12.81 1.52 0.34
C ARG A 126 13.19 2.92 -0.15
N GLN A 127 12.88 3.24 -1.41
CA GLN A 127 13.13 4.58 -1.96
C GLN A 127 12.35 5.67 -1.22
N ARG A 128 11.09 5.41 -0.86
CA ARG A 128 10.26 6.34 -0.06
C ARG A 128 10.84 6.52 1.35
N ILE A 129 11.28 5.45 2.01
CA ILE A 129 11.95 5.55 3.32
C ILE A 129 13.21 6.41 3.20
N MET A 130 14.07 6.16 2.20
CA MET A 130 15.30 6.94 2.00
C MET A 130 15.03 8.42 1.72
N SER A 131 14.02 8.74 0.90
CA SER A 131 13.69 10.13 0.55
C SER A 131 13.07 10.94 1.68
N THR A 132 12.50 10.29 2.70
CA THR A 132 11.96 10.99 3.89
C THR A 132 13.04 11.56 4.81
N LYS A 133 14.33 11.31 4.51
CA LYS A 133 15.48 11.68 5.35
C LYS A 133 15.29 11.19 6.78
N TYR A 134 14.88 9.93 6.93
CA TYR A 134 14.53 9.32 8.20
C TYR A 134 15.67 9.39 9.24
N TYR A 135 16.91 9.51 8.79
CA TYR A 135 18.11 9.70 9.63
C TYR A 135 18.16 11.09 10.31
N GLU A 136 17.50 12.12 9.77
CA GLU A 136 17.44 13.47 10.34
C GLU A 136 16.30 13.64 11.36
N LYS A 137 15.25 12.81 11.28
CA LYS A 137 14.08 12.88 12.17
C LYS A 137 14.14 11.80 13.24
N GLN A 138 14.28 12.20 14.51
CA GLN A 138 14.34 11.26 15.64
C GLN A 138 13.18 10.25 15.66
N LYS A 139 11.96 10.67 15.30
CA LYS A 139 10.77 9.79 15.23
C LYS A 139 10.81 8.74 14.10
N LEU A 140 11.64 8.92 13.08
CA LEU A 140 11.79 7.99 11.95
C LEU A 140 13.12 7.23 11.99
N LYS A 141 13.98 7.51 12.97
CA LYS A 141 15.22 6.79 13.19
C LYS A 141 14.86 5.33 13.50
N GLY A 142 15.37 4.39 12.69
CA GLY A 142 15.00 2.97 12.82
C GLY A 142 13.99 2.46 11.78
N LEU A 143 13.41 3.32 10.94
CA LEU A 143 12.37 2.91 9.99
C LEU A 143 12.87 1.87 8.98
N MET A 144 14.10 2.04 8.49
CA MET A 144 14.73 1.09 7.58
C MET A 144 15.11 -0.23 8.29
N GLN A 145 15.59 -0.17 9.53
CA GLN A 145 15.87 -1.34 10.35
C GLN A 145 14.60 -2.15 10.59
N CYS A 146 13.50 -1.48 10.99
CA CYS A 146 12.21 -2.10 11.20
C CYS A 146 11.67 -2.76 9.91
N TRP A 147 11.88 -2.13 8.75
CA TRP A 147 11.52 -2.71 7.45
C TRP A 147 12.28 -4.02 7.15
N PHE A 148 13.57 -4.09 7.47
CA PHE A 148 14.37 -5.30 7.30
C PHE A 148 14.00 -6.39 8.31
N SER A 149 13.84 -6.05 9.58
CA SER A 149 13.44 -7.01 10.62
C SER A 149 12.09 -7.64 10.33
N ALA A 150 11.17 -6.92 9.67
CA ALA A 150 9.86 -7.46 9.32
C ALA A 150 9.87 -8.50 8.18
N ARG A 151 11.05 -8.77 7.59
CA ARG A 151 11.27 -9.70 6.47
C ARG A 151 12.29 -10.79 6.77
N GLN A 152 12.91 -10.76 7.95
CA GLN A 152 13.79 -11.83 8.38
C GLN A 152 12.95 -13.08 8.70
N PRO A 153 13.38 -14.28 8.24
CA PRO A 153 12.67 -15.54 8.49
C PRO A 153 12.56 -15.85 9.99
#